data_AF-A0A356B1P6-F1
#
_entry.id   AF-A0A356B1P6-F1
#
_cell.length_a   1.000
_cell.length_b   1.000
_cell.length_c   1.000
_cell.angle_alpha   90.00
_cell.angle_beta   90.00
_cell.angle_gamma   90.00
#
_symmetry.space_group_name_H-M   'P 1'
#
loop_
_entity.id
_entity.type
_entity.pdbx_description
1 polymer ?
#
loop_
_entity_poly.entity_id
_entity_poly.type
_entity_poly.pdbx_seq_one_letter_code
_entity_poly.pdbx_strand_id
1 'polypeptide(L)'
;MDLFSPISKQGPSMFLQEHVTDWDQWYVLYVINTDSEVLSGSISYDSLGLDTSEMGVYDFWDQKYLGKQKERVCVHVEPYSTKVLRLFKHKTYPTVISTDMHVSQGAVDLKCIKWDEENCMLSGCAVRGVGETGSLIVSLPNGYLPASYMNNNVARSDLHDETVIYKQIRFHRAQETFEIRFKKEKRKTSKDSVAGRMKIYGGASK
;
A
#
# COMPACT_ATOMS: atom_id res chain seq x y z
N MET A 1 8.68 -5.09 -23.77
CA MET A 1 8.40 -3.65 -23.96
C MET A 1 9.64 -2.90 -23.53
N ASP A 2 10.05 -1.84 -24.24
CA ASP A 2 11.18 -1.00 -23.81
C ASP A 2 10.74 -0.14 -22.62
N LEU A 3 11.62 0.03 -21.63
CA LEU A 3 11.40 0.79 -20.39
C LEU A 3 10.93 2.24 -20.67
N PHE A 4 11.19 2.73 -21.88
CA PHE A 4 10.90 4.07 -22.36
C PHE A 4 9.69 4.16 -23.31
N SER A 5 8.81 3.17 -23.32
CA SER A 5 7.69 3.14 -24.27
C SER A 5 6.71 4.30 -24.00
N PRO A 6 6.51 5.20 -24.97
CA PRO A 6 5.66 6.37 -24.78
C PRO A 6 4.16 6.00 -24.76
N ILE A 7 3.40 6.53 -23.80
CA ILE A 7 1.92 6.56 -23.88
C ILE A 7 1.44 7.79 -24.65
N SER A 8 2.24 8.86 -24.72
CA SER A 8 1.93 10.10 -25.46
C SER A 8 3.01 10.47 -26.48
N LYS A 9 2.72 11.42 -27.39
CA LYS A 9 3.57 11.75 -28.54
C LYS A 9 4.93 12.41 -28.19
N GLN A 10 5.22 12.68 -26.90
CA GLN A 10 6.43 13.40 -26.48
C GLN A 10 7.20 12.65 -25.38
N GLY A 11 8.19 11.86 -25.78
CA GLY A 11 9.21 11.29 -24.87
C GLY A 11 8.73 10.21 -23.89
N PRO A 12 9.65 9.64 -23.10
CA PRO A 12 9.31 8.61 -22.12
C PRO A 12 8.53 9.21 -20.94
N SER A 13 7.26 8.84 -20.82
CA SER A 13 6.34 9.31 -19.77
C SER A 13 6.25 8.35 -18.58
N MET A 14 6.99 7.24 -18.59
CA MET A 14 6.90 6.19 -17.58
C MET A 14 8.23 5.51 -17.30
N PHE A 15 8.45 5.11 -16.05
CA PHE A 15 9.64 4.37 -15.62
C PHE A 15 9.24 3.33 -14.58
N LEU A 16 9.69 2.08 -14.76
CA LEU A 16 9.52 1.03 -13.77
C LEU A 16 10.86 0.71 -13.13
N GLN A 17 10.93 0.84 -11.81
CA GLN A 17 12.11 0.48 -11.02
C GLN A 17 11.78 -0.71 -10.13
N GLU A 18 12.57 -1.77 -10.23
CA GLU A 18 12.52 -2.89 -9.30
C GLU A 18 13.34 -2.60 -8.04
N HIS A 19 12.80 -2.98 -6.89
CA HIS A 19 13.49 -2.97 -5.61
C HIS A 19 13.47 -4.37 -5.01
N VAL A 20 14.66 -4.90 -4.72
CA VAL A 20 14.87 -6.15 -4.00
C VAL A 20 15.64 -5.85 -2.72
N THR A 21 15.09 -6.27 -1.58
CA THR A 21 15.68 -6.09 -0.25
C THR A 21 15.75 -7.43 0.48
N ASP A 22 16.32 -7.44 1.67
CA ASP A 22 16.30 -8.61 2.57
C ASP A 22 14.90 -8.94 3.10
N TRP A 23 13.94 -8.01 3.02
CA TRP A 23 12.61 -8.16 3.61
C TRP A 23 11.45 -8.22 2.60
N ASP A 24 11.61 -7.67 1.40
CA ASP A 24 10.59 -7.73 0.35
C ASP A 24 11.12 -7.42 -1.05
N GLN A 25 10.28 -7.66 -2.04
CA GLN A 25 10.48 -7.28 -3.44
C GLN A 25 9.24 -6.56 -3.97
N TRP A 26 9.43 -5.43 -4.64
CA TRP A 26 8.35 -4.65 -5.24
C TRP A 26 8.88 -3.81 -6.40
N TYR A 27 7.95 -3.13 -7.08
CA TYR A 27 8.27 -2.20 -8.14
C TYR A 27 7.75 -0.81 -7.79
N VAL A 28 8.43 0.22 -8.26
CA VAL A 28 7.95 1.60 -8.26
C VAL A 28 7.77 2.04 -9.71
N LEU A 29 6.53 2.33 -10.07
CA LEU A 29 6.13 2.86 -11.36
C LEU A 29 5.98 4.39 -11.24
N TYR A 30 6.86 5.10 -11.91
CA TYR A 30 6.77 6.54 -12.11
C TYR A 30 5.98 6.81 -13.38
N VAL A 31 4.96 7.65 -13.30
CA VAL A 31 4.17 8.10 -14.46
C VAL A 31 4.21 9.62 -14.45
N ILE A 32 4.71 10.23 -15.51
CA ILE A 32 4.91 11.68 -15.63
C ILE A 32 4.04 12.17 -16.78
N ASN A 33 3.11 13.05 -16.45
CA ASN A 33 2.31 13.75 -17.44
C ASN A 33 2.92 15.13 -17.68
N THR A 34 3.53 15.32 -18.84
CA THR A 34 4.10 16.62 -19.26
C THR A 34 3.17 17.39 -20.21
N ASP A 35 2.03 16.79 -20.55
CA ASP A 35 1.03 17.38 -21.43
C ASP A 35 0.06 18.29 -20.65
N SER A 36 -0.65 19.16 -21.38
CA SER A 36 -1.69 20.05 -20.83
C SER A 36 -3.02 19.34 -20.54
N GLU A 37 -3.17 18.11 -21.02
CA GLU A 37 -4.37 17.29 -20.86
C GLU A 37 -4.16 16.22 -19.80
N VAL A 38 -5.24 15.72 -19.21
CA VAL A 38 -5.18 14.61 -18.26
C VAL A 38 -4.68 13.35 -18.96
N LEU A 39 -3.67 12.70 -18.38
CA LEU A 39 -3.24 11.36 -18.77
C LEU A 39 -4.03 10.33 -17.96
N SER A 40 -4.96 9.64 -18.60
CA SER A 40 -5.77 8.58 -17.98
C SER A 40 -5.74 7.31 -18.82
N GLY A 41 -5.59 6.16 -18.18
CA GLY A 41 -5.53 4.87 -18.87
C GLY A 41 -5.17 3.71 -17.96
N SER A 42 -4.79 2.60 -18.57
CA SER A 42 -4.32 1.41 -17.85
C SER A 42 -3.14 0.78 -18.56
N ILE A 43 -2.17 0.28 -17.80
CA ILE A 43 -0.98 -0.39 -18.30
C ILE A 43 -1.00 -1.84 -17.85
N SER A 44 -0.90 -2.80 -18.78
CA SER A 44 -0.90 -4.22 -18.42
C SER A 44 0.40 -4.62 -17.74
N TYR A 45 0.33 -5.56 -16.80
CA TYR A 45 1.50 -6.11 -16.13
C TYR A 45 2.45 -6.82 -17.11
N ASP A 46 1.89 -7.53 -18.09
CA ASP A 46 2.66 -8.13 -19.19
C ASP A 46 3.47 -7.08 -19.97
N SER A 47 2.87 -5.92 -20.26
CA SER A 47 3.59 -4.83 -20.94
C SER A 47 4.73 -4.28 -20.08
N LEU A 48 4.57 -4.26 -18.75
CA LEU A 48 5.63 -3.93 -17.80
C LEU A 48 6.69 -5.03 -17.62
N GLY A 49 6.55 -6.17 -18.30
CA GLY A 49 7.44 -7.34 -18.15
C GLY A 49 7.21 -8.10 -16.84
N LEU A 50 6.07 -7.90 -16.19
CA LEU A 50 5.73 -8.52 -14.91
C LEU A 50 4.88 -9.78 -15.15
N ASP A 51 5.43 -10.94 -14.79
CA ASP A 51 4.71 -12.22 -14.82
C ASP A 51 3.79 -12.34 -13.60
N THR A 52 2.66 -11.64 -13.66
CA THR A 52 1.64 -11.61 -12.62
C THR A 52 0.27 -11.21 -13.16
N SER A 53 -0.79 -11.74 -12.54
CA SER A 53 -2.17 -11.39 -12.86
C SER A 53 -2.81 -10.44 -11.84
N GLU A 54 -2.17 -10.15 -10.72
CA GLU A 54 -2.71 -9.27 -9.68
C GLU A 54 -1.58 -8.65 -8.83
N MET A 55 -1.65 -7.34 -8.61
CA MET A 55 -0.77 -6.64 -7.68
C MET A 55 -1.56 -5.66 -6.82
N GLY A 56 -1.06 -5.42 -5.61
CA GLY A 56 -1.46 -4.30 -4.78
C GLY A 56 -0.82 -3.02 -5.29
N VAL A 57 -1.57 -1.92 -5.26
CA VAL A 57 -1.12 -0.62 -5.75
C VAL A 57 -1.22 0.41 -4.63
N TYR A 58 -0.12 1.10 -4.33
CA TYR A 58 -0.10 2.23 -3.41
C TYR A 58 0.45 3.48 -4.11
N ASP A 59 -0.25 4.61 -3.97
CA ASP A 59 0.18 5.90 -4.50
C ASP A 59 0.90 6.70 -3.41
N PHE A 60 2.19 6.97 -3.63
CA PHE A 60 3.04 7.71 -2.70
C PHE A 60 2.60 9.14 -2.50
N TRP A 61 2.23 9.86 -3.58
CA TRP A 61 1.91 11.28 -3.50
C TRP A 61 0.53 11.51 -2.89
N ASP A 62 -0.46 10.72 -3.30
CA ASP A 62 -1.81 10.79 -2.73
C ASP A 62 -1.89 10.10 -1.35
N GLN A 63 -0.81 9.44 -0.93
CA GLN A 63 -0.74 8.60 0.27
C GLN A 63 -1.94 7.64 0.37
N LYS A 64 -2.25 6.97 -0.75
CA LYS A 64 -3.49 6.22 -0.90
C LYS A 64 -3.24 4.79 -1.35
N TYR A 65 -3.84 3.84 -0.64
CA TYR A 65 -3.93 2.48 -1.11
C TYR A 65 -5.03 2.35 -2.17
N LEU A 66 -4.64 2.06 -3.40
CA LEU A 66 -5.51 1.94 -4.56
C LEU A 66 -6.05 0.52 -4.76
N GLY A 67 -5.67 -0.41 -3.88
CA GLY A 67 -6.20 -1.76 -3.88
C GLY A 67 -5.47 -2.77 -4.75
N LYS A 68 -6.13 -3.92 -4.89
CA LYS A 68 -5.74 -4.99 -5.81
C LYS A 68 -6.23 -4.69 -7.20
N GLN A 69 -5.31 -4.65 -8.15
CA GLN A 69 -5.65 -4.48 -9.56
C GLN A 69 -5.20 -5.69 -10.35
N LYS A 70 -6.11 -6.22 -11.16
CA LYS A 70 -5.91 -7.44 -11.95
C LYS A 70 -5.44 -7.09 -13.34
N GLU A 71 -4.46 -7.84 -13.83
CA GLU A 71 -3.86 -7.79 -15.18
C GLU A 71 -3.20 -6.46 -15.58
N ARG A 72 -3.56 -5.35 -14.93
CA ARG A 72 -3.17 -3.99 -15.27
C ARG A 72 -3.22 -3.07 -14.06
N VAL A 73 -2.45 -2.00 -14.13
CA VAL A 73 -2.55 -0.84 -13.23
C VAL A 73 -3.26 0.32 -13.94
N CYS A 74 -4.27 0.89 -13.30
CA CYS A 74 -4.99 2.09 -13.73
C CYS A 74 -4.23 3.34 -13.25
N VAL A 75 -4.05 4.29 -14.17
CA VAL A 75 -3.35 5.54 -13.92
C VAL A 75 -4.25 6.72 -14.29
N HIS A 76 -4.24 7.73 -13.43
CA HIS A 76 -4.89 9.01 -13.66
C HIS A 76 -3.95 10.09 -13.15
N VAL A 77 -3.39 10.87 -14.07
CA VAL A 77 -2.36 11.87 -13.80
C VAL A 77 -2.82 13.20 -14.38
N GLU A 78 -3.01 14.18 -13.51
CA GLU A 78 -3.37 15.54 -13.90
C GLU A 78 -2.31 16.17 -14.82
N PRO A 79 -2.66 17.21 -15.61
CA PRO A 79 -1.70 17.94 -16.43
C PRO A 79 -0.48 18.39 -15.63
N TYR A 80 0.71 18.29 -16.24
CA TYR A 80 1.98 18.72 -15.62
C TYR A 80 2.25 18.11 -14.24
N SER A 81 1.79 16.88 -14.01
CA SER A 81 1.87 16.19 -12.72
C SER A 81 2.52 14.81 -12.85
N THR A 82 2.71 14.14 -11.72
CA THR A 82 3.29 12.80 -11.67
C THR A 82 2.61 11.92 -10.63
N LYS A 83 2.59 10.62 -10.91
CA LYS A 83 2.24 9.56 -9.97
C LYS A 83 3.45 8.68 -9.70
N VAL A 84 3.59 8.26 -8.44
CA VAL A 84 4.62 7.33 -7.98
C VAL A 84 3.91 6.18 -7.30
N LEU A 85 3.78 5.07 -8.02
CA LEU A 85 2.96 3.94 -7.62
C LEU A 85 3.85 2.77 -7.20
N ARG A 86 3.68 2.25 -5.99
CA ARG A 86 4.24 0.94 -5.65
C ARG A 86 3.34 -0.14 -6.21
N LEU A 87 3.93 -1.10 -6.92
CA LEU A 87 3.30 -2.36 -7.30
C LEU A 87 3.92 -3.49 -6.48
N PHE A 88 3.11 -4.23 -5.72
CA PHE A 88 3.62 -5.25 -4.81
C PHE A 88 2.72 -6.49 -4.77
N LYS A 89 3.31 -7.63 -4.40
CA LYS A 89 2.55 -8.88 -4.20
C LYS A 89 1.90 -8.86 -2.81
N HIS A 90 0.63 -9.24 -2.76
CA HIS A 90 -0.08 -9.37 -1.49
C HIS A 90 0.48 -10.51 -0.65
N LYS A 91 0.58 -10.25 0.66
CA LYS A 91 0.93 -11.25 1.66
C LYS A 91 -0.31 -11.61 2.46
N THR A 92 -0.34 -12.84 2.99
CA THR A 92 -1.43 -13.34 3.83
C THR A 92 -1.31 -12.92 5.28
N TYR A 93 -0.30 -12.11 5.60
CA TYR A 93 0.01 -11.58 6.92
C TYR A 93 0.27 -10.05 6.84
N PRO A 94 0.17 -9.32 7.97
CA PRO A 94 0.48 -7.90 8.01
C PRO A 94 1.90 -7.60 7.51
N THR A 95 2.02 -6.67 6.57
CA THR A 95 3.30 -6.30 5.96
C THR A 95 3.34 -4.81 5.67
N VAL A 96 4.53 -4.23 5.71
CA VAL A 96 4.75 -2.86 5.22
C VAL A 96 4.54 -2.84 3.71
N ILE A 97 3.72 -1.92 3.23
CA ILE A 97 3.43 -1.69 1.81
C ILE A 97 3.89 -0.31 1.34
N SER A 98 4.17 0.64 2.23
CA SER A 98 4.78 1.92 1.83
C SER A 98 5.30 2.70 3.04
N THR A 99 5.94 3.83 2.77
CA THR A 99 6.27 4.88 3.72
C THR A 99 6.04 6.24 3.06
N ASP A 100 5.90 7.30 3.85
CA ASP A 100 5.90 8.69 3.36
C ASP A 100 7.32 9.29 3.29
N MET A 101 8.36 8.46 3.48
CA MET A 101 9.71 8.96 3.76
C MET A 101 10.60 9.07 2.54
N HIS A 102 10.42 8.18 1.57
CA HIS A 102 11.16 8.22 0.31
C HIS A 102 10.31 7.61 -0.82
N VAL A 103 10.45 8.13 -2.04
CA VAL A 103 9.69 7.68 -3.23
C VAL A 103 9.94 6.21 -3.62
N SER A 104 11.05 5.62 -3.14
CA SER A 104 11.32 4.18 -3.26
C SER A 104 10.50 3.33 -2.28
N GLN A 105 9.71 3.96 -1.42
CA GLN A 105 8.68 3.36 -0.56
C GLN A 105 9.20 2.24 0.34
N GLY A 106 10.30 2.50 1.04
CA GLY A 106 10.91 1.58 2.01
C GLY A 106 12.29 1.05 1.62
N ALA A 107 12.72 1.20 0.36
CA ALA A 107 13.97 0.59 -0.10
C ALA A 107 15.23 1.19 0.56
N VAL A 108 15.17 2.47 0.94
CA VAL A 108 16.32 3.21 1.48
C VAL A 108 16.17 3.51 2.97
N ASP A 109 14.93 3.60 3.42
CA ASP A 109 14.50 4.11 4.71
C ASP A 109 14.06 3.02 5.67
N LEU A 110 13.89 1.76 5.21
CA LEU A 110 13.53 0.62 6.06
C LEU A 110 14.56 -0.51 6.00
N LYS A 111 14.78 -1.16 7.14
CA LYS A 111 15.73 -2.27 7.30
C LYS A 111 15.18 -3.33 8.25
N CYS A 112 15.57 -4.58 8.01
CA CYS A 112 15.30 -5.71 8.89
C CYS A 112 13.81 -5.89 9.22
N ILE A 113 12.92 -5.66 8.24
CA ILE A 113 11.48 -5.85 8.44
C ILE A 113 11.19 -7.33 8.60
N LYS A 114 10.49 -7.70 9.68
CA LYS A 114 10.17 -9.10 10.00
C LYS A 114 8.74 -9.22 10.51
N TRP A 115 8.04 -10.21 9.95
CA TRP A 115 6.81 -10.74 10.52
C TRP A 115 7.12 -11.93 11.43
N ASP A 116 6.62 -11.87 12.67
CA ASP A 116 6.63 -12.95 13.64
C ASP A 116 5.20 -13.50 13.79
N GLU A 117 4.97 -14.68 13.20
CA GLU A 117 3.67 -15.35 13.16
C GLU A 117 3.24 -15.86 14.54
N GLU A 118 4.18 -16.30 15.38
CA GLU A 118 3.90 -16.83 16.72
C GLU A 118 3.40 -15.72 17.64
N ASN A 119 4.06 -14.56 17.60
CA ASN A 119 3.72 -13.40 18.42
C ASN A 119 2.74 -12.43 17.74
N CYS A 120 2.33 -12.69 16.50
CA CYS A 120 1.53 -11.80 15.66
C CYS A 120 2.10 -10.37 15.65
N MET A 121 3.37 -10.22 15.30
CA MET A 121 4.11 -8.97 15.42
C MET A 121 4.88 -8.63 14.15
N LEU A 122 4.68 -7.41 13.65
CA LEU A 122 5.51 -6.81 12.61
C LEU A 122 6.54 -5.91 13.28
N SER A 123 7.82 -6.07 12.96
CA SER A 123 8.91 -5.29 13.54
C SER A 123 9.92 -4.91 12.48
N GLY A 124 10.75 -3.91 12.78
CA GLY A 124 11.85 -3.52 11.92
C GLY A 124 12.50 -2.21 12.36
N CYS A 125 13.29 -1.63 11.47
CA CYS A 125 13.99 -0.38 11.71
C CYS A 125 13.72 0.62 10.58
N ALA A 126 13.45 1.87 10.96
CA ALA A 126 13.31 2.98 10.03
C ALA A 126 14.48 3.95 10.20
N VAL A 127 14.89 4.60 9.12
CA VAL A 127 16.01 5.55 9.07
C VAL A 127 15.52 6.88 8.51
N ARG A 128 15.76 7.98 9.23
CA ARG A 128 15.42 9.34 8.82
C ARG A 128 16.25 10.36 9.63
N GLY A 129 16.29 11.61 9.21
CA GLY A 129 16.92 12.70 9.97
C GLY A 129 16.37 12.83 11.39
N VAL A 130 17.23 13.21 12.34
CA VAL A 130 16.85 13.42 13.74
C VAL A 130 15.87 14.59 13.85
N GLY A 131 14.81 14.43 14.65
CA GLY A 131 13.76 15.43 14.83
C GLY A 131 12.59 15.30 13.87
N GLU A 132 12.75 14.50 12.81
CA GLU A 132 11.71 14.25 11.81
C GLU A 132 10.61 13.30 12.32
N THR A 133 9.52 13.27 11.57
CA THR A 133 8.50 12.23 11.67
C THR A 133 8.31 11.54 10.33
N GLY A 134 7.81 10.32 10.35
CA GLY A 134 7.38 9.61 9.15
C GLY A 134 6.30 8.59 9.48
N SER A 135 5.68 8.05 8.45
CA SER A 135 4.59 7.08 8.56
C SER A 135 4.97 5.80 7.84
N LEU A 136 4.77 4.66 8.51
CA LEU A 136 4.72 3.36 7.85
C LEU A 136 3.29 3.06 7.44
N ILE A 137 3.12 2.57 6.23
CA ILE A 137 1.84 2.09 5.74
C ILE A 137 1.90 0.58 5.70
N VAL A 138 1.00 -0.05 6.45
CA VAL A 138 0.96 -1.50 6.64
C VAL A 138 -0.35 -2.03 6.11
N SER A 139 -0.30 -2.97 5.17
CA SER A 139 -1.50 -3.71 4.77
C SER A 139 -1.91 -4.66 5.89
N LEU A 140 -3.20 -4.69 6.19
CA LEU A 140 -3.83 -5.57 7.15
C LEU A 140 -4.78 -6.53 6.41
N PRO A 141 -4.34 -7.76 6.12
CA PRO A 141 -5.21 -8.78 5.54
C PRO A 141 -6.36 -9.17 6.48
N ASN A 142 -7.43 -9.72 5.91
CA ASN A 142 -8.54 -10.27 6.68
C ASN A 142 -8.06 -11.33 7.69
N GLY A 143 -8.64 -11.31 8.89
CA GLY A 143 -8.26 -12.22 9.98
C GLY A 143 -7.22 -11.63 10.94
N TYR A 144 -6.81 -10.37 10.76
CA TYR A 144 -5.96 -9.64 11.69
C TYR A 144 -6.59 -8.32 12.13
N LEU A 145 -6.33 -7.93 13.37
CA LEU A 145 -6.69 -6.61 13.93
C LEU A 145 -5.47 -6.02 14.65
N PRO A 146 -5.29 -4.69 14.67
CA PRO A 146 -4.27 -4.08 15.53
C PRO A 146 -4.53 -4.43 16.99
N ALA A 147 -3.50 -4.83 17.72
CA ALA A 147 -3.61 -5.06 19.16
C ALA A 147 -3.84 -3.76 19.94
N SER A 148 -3.40 -2.63 19.37
CA SER A 148 -3.60 -1.26 19.84
C SER A 148 -3.82 -0.31 18.67
N TYR A 149 -4.68 0.68 18.88
CA TYR A 149 -4.92 1.77 17.92
C TYR A 149 -4.15 3.05 18.25
N MET A 150 -3.41 3.07 19.36
CA MET A 150 -2.59 4.22 19.76
C MET A 150 -1.51 4.49 18.70
N ASN A 151 -1.49 5.71 18.16
CA ASN A 151 -0.60 6.15 17.08
C ASN A 151 -0.73 5.32 15.78
N ASN A 152 -1.87 4.67 15.59
CA ASN A 152 -2.20 3.88 14.40
C ASN A 152 -3.49 4.45 13.81
N ASN A 153 -3.39 5.19 12.72
CA ASN A 153 -4.57 5.57 11.96
C ASN A 153 -4.96 4.41 11.06
N VAL A 154 -6.23 3.99 11.10
CA VAL A 154 -6.73 2.85 10.34
C VAL A 154 -7.66 3.36 9.27
N ALA A 155 -7.34 3.07 8.01
CA ALA A 155 -8.19 3.37 6.88
C ALA A 155 -8.60 2.05 6.23
N ARG A 156 -9.86 1.93 5.84
CA ARG A 156 -10.33 0.86 4.96
C ARG A 156 -10.46 1.44 3.57
N SER A 157 -10.00 0.72 2.55
CA SER A 157 -10.29 1.14 1.18
C SER A 157 -11.79 0.96 0.92
N ASP A 158 -12.47 1.99 0.41
CA ASP A 158 -13.89 1.88 0.04
C ASP A 158 -14.09 0.94 -1.17
N LEU A 159 -13.04 0.77 -1.97
CA LEU A 159 -13.05 -0.04 -3.20
C LEU A 159 -12.62 -1.49 -2.94
N HIS A 160 -11.91 -1.75 -1.84
CA HIS A 160 -11.35 -3.06 -1.54
C HIS A 160 -11.48 -3.40 -0.07
N ASP A 161 -11.81 -4.67 0.22
CA ASP A 161 -12.07 -5.16 1.59
C ASP A 161 -10.83 -5.20 2.51
N GLU A 162 -9.75 -4.53 2.11
CA GLU A 162 -8.47 -4.48 2.80
C GLU A 162 -8.32 -3.20 3.61
N THR A 163 -7.73 -3.38 4.78
CA THR A 163 -7.48 -2.30 5.73
C THR A 163 -6.00 -1.96 5.67
N VAL A 164 -5.67 -0.67 5.76
CA VAL A 164 -4.30 -0.18 5.88
C VAL A 164 -4.14 0.59 7.18
N ILE A 165 -2.97 0.43 7.81
CA ILE A 165 -2.61 1.12 9.03
C ILE A 165 -1.49 2.10 8.71
N TYR A 166 -1.66 3.34 9.13
CA TYR A 166 -0.63 4.37 9.12
C TYR A 166 -0.05 4.46 10.53
N LYS A 167 1.15 3.92 10.70
CA LYS A 167 1.91 3.97 11.96
C LYS A 167 2.87 5.14 11.91
N GLN A 168 2.65 6.14 12.77
CA GLN A 168 3.60 7.25 12.90
C GLN A 168 4.85 6.81 13.69
N ILE A 169 6.01 7.23 13.21
CA ILE A 169 7.31 7.13 13.85
C ILE A 169 7.86 8.54 14.06
N ARG A 170 8.38 8.80 15.25
CA ARG A 170 9.15 10.01 15.56
C ARG A 170 10.61 9.61 15.72
N PHE A 171 11.50 10.31 15.03
CA PHE A 171 12.92 9.99 14.99
C PHE A 171 13.67 10.81 16.03
N HIS A 172 13.92 10.23 17.21
CA HIS A 172 14.76 10.85 18.24
C HIS A 172 16.25 10.64 17.97
N ARG A 173 16.56 9.67 17.11
CA ARG A 173 17.87 9.33 16.56
C ARG A 173 17.71 9.05 15.07
N ALA A 174 18.83 8.97 14.34
CA ALA A 174 18.84 8.75 12.90
C ALA A 174 18.20 7.41 12.47
N GLN A 175 18.06 6.47 13.41
CA GLN A 175 17.47 5.16 13.19
C GLN A 175 16.57 4.78 14.37
N GLU A 176 15.31 4.44 14.10
CA GLU A 176 14.36 4.00 15.11
C GLU A 176 13.81 2.61 14.84
N THR A 177 13.78 1.79 15.88
CA THR A 177 13.09 0.49 15.86
C THR A 177 11.59 0.70 16.05
N PHE A 178 10.78 -0.11 15.38
CA PHE A 178 9.34 -0.12 15.57
C PHE A 178 8.80 -1.53 15.73
N GLU A 179 7.67 -1.63 16.43
CA GLU A 179 6.87 -2.85 16.55
C GLU A 179 5.39 -2.49 16.40
N ILE A 180 4.66 -3.37 15.71
CA ILE A 180 3.21 -3.33 15.60
C ILE A 180 2.71 -4.72 15.93
N ARG A 181 1.90 -4.84 16.98
CA ARG A 181 1.29 -6.10 17.40
C ARG A 181 -0.12 -6.22 16.87
N PHE A 182 -0.50 -7.44 16.55
CA PHE A 182 -1.80 -7.78 15.99
C PHE A 182 -2.45 -8.88 16.81
N LYS A 183 -3.76 -9.04 16.61
CA LYS A 183 -4.57 -10.14 17.13
C LYS A 183 -5.19 -10.86 15.94
N LYS A 184 -5.28 -12.18 16.02
CA LYS A 184 -6.05 -12.97 15.05
C LYS A 184 -7.54 -12.78 15.31
N GLU A 185 -8.27 -12.39 14.27
CA GLU A 185 -9.73 -12.32 14.30
C GLU A 185 -10.30 -13.66 13.84
N LYS A 186 -11.25 -14.21 14.60
CA LYS A 186 -11.99 -15.40 14.15
C LYS A 186 -12.78 -15.02 12.90
N ARG A 187 -12.52 -15.72 11.80
CA ARG A 187 -13.21 -15.55 10.51
C ARG A 187 -14.73 -15.54 10.76
N LYS A 188 -15.41 -14.40 10.57
CA LYS A 188 -16.87 -14.39 10.55
C LYS A 188 -17.31 -15.25 9.37
N THR A 189 -18.06 -16.31 9.63
CA THR A 189 -18.65 -17.11 8.56
C THR A 189 -19.71 -16.28 7.86
N SER A 190 -19.90 -16.48 6.56
CA SER A 190 -20.84 -15.73 5.70
C SER A 190 -22.31 -15.75 6.16
N LYS A 191 -22.64 -16.52 7.21
CA LYS A 191 -23.97 -16.53 7.85
C LYS A 191 -24.20 -15.33 8.78
N ASP A 192 -23.17 -14.72 9.34
CA ASP A 192 -23.33 -13.64 10.34
C ASP A 192 -23.63 -12.27 9.70
N SER A 193 -23.32 -12.07 8.42
CA SER A 193 -23.56 -10.80 7.70
C SER A 193 -25.03 -10.59 7.32
N VAL A 194 -25.79 -11.67 7.12
CA VAL A 194 -27.23 -11.60 6.80
C VAL A 194 -28.06 -11.36 8.06
N ALA A 195 -27.68 -11.95 9.19
CA ALA A 195 -28.36 -11.77 10.47
C ALA A 195 -28.22 -10.33 11.03
N GLY A 196 -27.10 -9.65 10.74
CA GLY A 196 -26.89 -8.26 11.13
C GLY A 196 -27.71 -7.24 10.33
N ARG A 197 -28.05 -7.55 9.07
CA ARG A 197 -28.84 -6.66 8.19
C ARG A 197 -30.35 -6.75 8.42
N MET A 198 -30.86 -7.82 9.02
CA MET A 198 -32.30 -7.99 9.28
C MET A 198 -32.79 -7.45 10.62
N LYS A 199 -31.89 -7.04 11.55
CA LYS A 199 -32.29 -6.44 12.84
C LYS A 199 -32.49 -4.91 12.82
N ILE A 200 -32.16 -4.24 11.71
CA ILE A 200 -32.25 -2.77 11.59
C ILE A 200 -33.55 -2.27 10.93
N TYR A 201 -34.42 -3.18 10.46
CA TYR A 201 -35.73 -2.84 9.86
C TYR A 201 -36.89 -3.64 10.51
N GLY A 202 -36.92 -3.70 11.84
CA GLY A 202 -37.96 -4.42 12.57
C GLY A 202 -38.29 -3.75 13.90
N GLY A 203 -38.81 -2.52 13.87
CA GLY A 203 -39.28 -1.88 15.09
C GLY A 203 -39.78 -0.45 14.91
N ALA A 204 -41.00 -0.28 14.43
CA ALA A 204 -42.01 0.65 14.98
C ALA A 204 -43.20 0.82 14.02
N SER A 205 -44.33 0.22 14.36
CA SER A 205 -45.62 0.94 14.41
C SER A 205 -46.50 0.22 15.42
N LYS A 206 -46.88 0.95 16.48
CA LYS A 206 -48.17 0.73 17.14
C LYS A 206 -49.26 1.32 16.26
#